data_AF-A0A3B8K2U5-F1
#
_entry.id   AF-A0A3B8K2U5-F1
#
_cell.length_a   1.000
_cell.length_b   1.000
_cell.length_c   1.000
_cell.angle_alpha   90.00
_cell.angle_beta   90.00
_cell.angle_gamma   90.00
#
_symmetry.space_group_name_H-M   'P 1'
#
loop_
_entity.id
_entity.type
_entity.pdbx_description
1 polymer ?
#
loop_
_entity_poly.entity_id
_entity_poly.type
_entity_poly.pdbx_seq_one_letter_code
_entity_poly.pdbx_strand_id
1 'polypeptide(L)'
;LIIESVPERPDIKRAVYAEIETTAADDAIITSSTSGIMPSELQAEMRHPERLMVAHPFNPVYLLPLVELVAGTQTDNKYIEWGKSFFADIGMHPLHCRVEIAGFLSDRLQEALWREALWLLHDKVATADEIDAAIAYGPGLRWAQMGTMQTFHLAGGEGGMRAMLAMFGPCLKWPWTKLMDVPELTDDFVNEVGDQCEKQAAGLNPRELERIRDDNLIAIQRALKGNDWGAGKTLARYEAKMGRAANDD
;
A
#
# COMPACT_ATOMS: atom_id res chain seq x y z
N LEU A 1 -15.08 16.58 -5.68
CA LEU A 1 -14.00 15.84 -5.00
C LEU A 1 -12.77 16.71 -4.96
N ILE A 2 -12.12 16.79 -3.81
CA ILE A 2 -10.83 17.43 -3.61
C ILE A 2 -9.86 16.37 -3.06
N ILE A 3 -8.69 16.25 -3.65
CA ILE A 3 -7.63 15.32 -3.21
C ILE A 3 -6.47 16.16 -2.70
N GLU A 4 -6.21 16.08 -1.41
CA GLU A 4 -5.07 16.72 -0.76
C GLU A 4 -3.86 15.79 -0.86
N SER A 5 -2.76 16.33 -1.40
CA SER A 5 -1.48 15.63 -1.59
C SER A 5 -0.27 16.53 -1.28
N VAL A 6 -0.41 17.40 -0.29
CA VAL A 6 0.69 18.19 0.29
C VAL A 6 1.58 17.29 1.18
N PRO A 7 2.78 17.76 1.59
CA PRO A 7 3.71 16.96 2.37
C PRO A 7 3.10 16.32 3.63
N GLU A 8 3.72 15.24 4.10
CA GLU A 8 3.27 14.42 5.23
C GLU A 8 3.48 15.12 6.58
N ARG A 9 2.77 16.24 6.78
CA ARG A 9 2.83 17.11 7.94
C ARG A 9 1.42 17.50 8.37
N PRO A 10 0.95 17.06 9.56
CA PRO A 10 -0.42 17.32 10.01
C PRO A 10 -0.80 18.80 10.03
N ASP A 11 0.12 19.68 10.44
CA ASP A 11 -0.09 21.12 10.50
C ASP A 11 -0.36 21.75 9.13
N ILE A 12 0.40 21.33 8.11
CA ILE A 12 0.22 21.81 6.74
C ILE A 12 -1.11 21.29 6.17
N LYS A 13 -1.40 19.99 6.35
CA LYS A 13 -2.65 19.38 5.86
C LYS A 13 -3.89 20.04 6.46
N ARG A 14 -3.90 20.28 7.79
CA ARG A 14 -5.01 20.97 8.47
C ARG A 14 -5.22 22.39 7.97
N ALA A 15 -4.14 23.14 7.73
CA ALA A 15 -4.23 24.48 7.17
C ALA A 15 -4.88 24.47 5.77
N VAL A 16 -4.53 23.50 4.92
CA VAL A 16 -5.15 23.30 3.59
C VAL A 16 -6.64 22.95 3.72
N TYR A 17 -7.03 22.09 4.66
CA TYR A 17 -8.45 21.80 4.88
C TYR A 17 -9.23 23.04 5.29
N ALA A 18 -8.69 23.85 6.22
CA ALA A 18 -9.34 25.09 6.64
C ALA A 18 -9.58 26.02 5.45
N GLU A 19 -8.61 26.17 4.55
CA GLU A 19 -8.73 26.98 3.32
C GLU A 19 -9.80 26.39 2.37
N ILE A 20 -9.77 25.08 2.13
CA ILE A 20 -10.79 24.38 1.32
C ILE A 20 -12.20 24.66 1.87
N GLU A 21 -12.41 24.56 3.18
CA GLU A 21 -13.73 24.78 3.79
C GLU A 21 -14.22 26.23 3.66
N THR A 22 -13.36 27.21 3.35
CA THR A 22 -13.81 28.60 3.14
C THR A 22 -14.39 28.84 1.75
N THR A 23 -14.09 27.97 0.79
CA THR A 23 -14.37 28.21 -0.64
C THR A 23 -15.17 27.10 -1.31
N ALA A 24 -14.97 25.84 -0.90
CA ALA A 24 -15.68 24.69 -1.45
C ALA A 24 -17.10 24.60 -0.88
N ALA A 25 -18.03 24.02 -1.65
CA ALA A 25 -19.39 23.71 -1.19
C ALA A 25 -19.35 22.79 0.04
N ASP A 26 -20.32 22.89 0.95
CA ASP A 26 -20.37 22.11 2.20
C ASP A 26 -20.47 20.59 1.97
N ASP A 27 -20.96 20.16 0.81
CA ASP A 27 -21.04 18.75 0.41
C ASP A 27 -19.83 18.28 -0.42
N ALA A 28 -18.84 19.13 -0.65
CA ALA A 28 -17.61 18.74 -1.35
C ALA A 28 -16.84 17.69 -0.55
N ILE A 29 -16.65 16.50 -1.14
CA ILE A 29 -15.87 15.42 -0.55
C ILE A 29 -14.39 15.78 -0.58
N ILE A 30 -13.72 15.62 0.57
CA ILE A 30 -12.30 15.85 0.74
C ILE A 30 -11.64 14.51 1.00
N THR A 31 -10.56 14.22 0.27
CA THR A 31 -9.72 13.05 0.49
C THR A 31 -8.29 13.47 0.76
N SER A 32 -7.59 12.78 1.66
CA SER A 32 -6.15 12.93 1.86
C SER A 32 -5.40 11.74 1.29
N SER A 33 -4.27 11.99 0.62
CA SER A 33 -3.35 10.95 0.15
C SER A 33 -2.26 10.60 1.16
N THR A 34 -2.42 10.96 2.44
CA THR A 34 -1.50 10.58 3.53
C THR A 34 -1.25 9.07 3.54
N SER A 35 -0.05 8.66 3.93
CA SER A 35 0.37 7.26 4.04
C SER A 35 0.32 6.73 5.48
N GLY A 36 0.18 7.61 6.48
CA GLY A 36 0.17 7.14 7.86
C GLY A 36 -0.60 7.97 8.89
N ILE A 37 -1.00 9.21 8.58
CA ILE A 37 -1.73 10.06 9.53
C ILE A 37 -3.17 9.56 9.64
N MET A 38 -3.65 9.36 10.87
CA MET A 38 -5.01 8.89 11.09
C MET A 38 -6.03 9.94 10.63
N PRO A 39 -7.11 9.54 9.91
CA PRO A 39 -8.11 10.50 9.46
C PRO A 39 -8.75 11.29 10.61
N SER A 40 -8.94 10.70 11.80
CA SER A 40 -9.42 11.47 12.96
C SER A 40 -8.49 12.61 13.38
N GLU A 41 -7.19 12.46 13.22
CA GLU A 41 -6.24 13.55 13.48
C GLU A 41 -6.34 14.66 12.44
N LEU A 42 -6.68 14.33 11.20
CA LEU A 42 -6.91 15.29 10.12
C LEU A 42 -8.24 16.02 10.31
N GLN A 43 -9.25 15.35 10.87
CA GLN A 43 -10.59 15.89 11.15
C GLN A 43 -10.64 16.90 12.31
N ALA A 44 -9.63 16.91 13.19
CA ALA A 44 -9.70 17.58 14.51
C ALA A 44 -10.10 19.07 14.47
N GLU A 45 -9.78 19.79 13.39
CA GLU A 45 -10.00 21.23 13.25
C GLU A 45 -10.95 21.59 12.09
N MET A 46 -11.58 20.58 11.46
CA MET A 46 -12.52 20.79 10.36
C MET A 46 -13.90 21.21 10.88
N ARG A 47 -14.58 22.09 10.13
CA ARG A 47 -15.99 22.44 10.36
C ARG A 47 -16.95 21.36 9.90
N HIS A 48 -16.61 20.66 8.82
CA HIS A 48 -17.39 19.57 8.23
C HIS A 48 -16.53 18.30 8.14
N PRO A 49 -16.11 17.71 9.27
CA PRO A 49 -15.20 16.56 9.30
C PRO A 49 -15.82 15.30 8.66
N GLU A 50 -17.15 15.21 8.60
CA GLU A 50 -17.87 14.04 8.14
C GLU A 50 -17.60 13.69 6.68
N ARG A 51 -17.19 14.66 5.86
CA ARG A 51 -16.89 14.49 4.43
C ARG A 51 -15.41 14.21 4.12
N LEU A 52 -14.55 14.14 5.15
CA LEU A 52 -13.16 13.75 5.01
C LEU A 52 -13.04 12.22 5.07
N MET A 53 -12.28 11.64 4.14
CA MET A 53 -11.71 10.29 4.28
C MET A 53 -10.26 10.30 3.83
N VAL A 54 -9.47 9.30 4.21
CA VAL A 54 -8.20 9.04 3.53
C VAL A 54 -8.48 8.16 2.31
N ALA A 55 -7.84 8.50 1.20
CA ALA A 55 -7.76 7.68 0.01
C ALA A 55 -6.29 7.55 -0.37
N HIS A 56 -5.61 6.56 0.21
CA HIS A 56 -4.16 6.37 0.10
C HIS A 56 -3.83 5.50 -1.13
N PRO A 57 -3.26 6.08 -2.21
CA PRO A 57 -2.83 5.32 -3.38
C PRO A 57 -1.40 4.79 -3.19
N PHE A 58 -0.99 3.84 -4.03
CA PHE A 58 0.37 3.29 -4.00
C PHE A 58 1.19 3.77 -5.19
N ASN A 59 2.43 4.24 -4.95
CA ASN A 59 3.33 4.70 -5.99
C ASN A 59 3.96 3.51 -6.75
N PRO A 60 4.00 3.50 -8.10
CA PRO A 60 3.44 4.48 -9.04
C PRO A 60 1.90 4.44 -9.14
N VAL A 61 1.25 5.56 -8.82
CA VAL A 61 -0.22 5.68 -8.67
C VAL A 61 -1.00 5.31 -9.93
N TYR A 62 -0.42 5.60 -11.09
CA TYR A 62 -1.05 5.32 -12.38
C TYR A 62 -0.97 3.84 -12.80
N LEU A 63 -0.21 3.02 -12.05
CA LEU A 63 0.06 1.62 -12.40
C LEU A 63 -0.36 0.66 -11.29
N LEU A 64 -0.17 1.00 -10.01
CA LEU A 64 -0.63 0.17 -8.91
C LEU A 64 -2.10 0.50 -8.58
N PRO A 65 -3.03 -0.45 -8.75
CA PRO A 65 -4.46 -0.11 -8.69
C PRO A 65 -4.98 0.07 -7.26
N LEU A 66 -4.25 -0.33 -6.22
CA LEU A 66 -4.77 -0.30 -4.86
C LEU A 66 -4.97 1.14 -4.38
N VAL A 67 -6.10 1.40 -3.73
CA VAL A 67 -6.34 2.62 -2.94
C VAL A 67 -6.99 2.25 -1.62
N GLU A 68 -6.36 2.59 -0.51
CA GLU A 68 -6.91 2.34 0.82
C GLU A 68 -7.85 3.47 1.20
N LEU A 69 -9.12 3.14 1.43
CA LEU A 69 -10.13 4.06 1.91
C LEU A 69 -10.26 3.91 3.43
N VAL A 70 -9.97 4.97 4.16
CA VAL A 70 -9.95 4.94 5.63
C VAL A 70 -10.88 6.03 6.16
N ALA A 71 -11.88 5.59 6.94
CA ALA A 71 -12.79 6.49 7.64
C ALA A 71 -12.15 6.95 8.96
N GLY A 72 -12.29 8.24 9.26
CA GLY A 72 -12.07 8.76 10.61
C GLY A 72 -13.30 8.54 11.47
N THR A 73 -13.18 8.84 12.75
CA THR A 73 -14.27 8.69 13.74
C THR A 73 -15.51 9.51 13.41
N GLN A 74 -15.36 10.61 12.67
CA GLN A 74 -16.48 11.48 12.28
C GLN A 74 -16.93 11.28 10.84
N THR A 75 -16.23 10.47 10.03
CA THR A 75 -16.56 10.27 8.61
C THR A 75 -17.92 9.59 8.46
N ASP A 76 -18.80 10.18 7.64
CA ASP A 76 -20.07 9.55 7.29
C ASP A 76 -19.82 8.41 6.29
N ASN A 77 -20.34 7.22 6.60
CA ASN A 77 -20.20 6.01 5.78
C ASN A 77 -20.64 6.21 4.32
N LYS A 78 -21.58 7.14 4.05
CA LYS A 78 -21.99 7.43 2.67
C LYS A 78 -20.82 7.89 1.80
N TYR A 79 -19.83 8.58 2.37
CA TYR A 79 -18.66 9.06 1.62
C TYR A 79 -17.66 7.94 1.35
N ILE A 80 -17.57 6.94 2.24
CA ILE A 80 -16.80 5.72 1.98
C ILE A 80 -17.42 4.91 0.84
N GLU A 81 -18.74 4.73 0.83
CA GLU A 81 -19.43 4.04 -0.27
C GLU A 81 -19.33 4.80 -1.60
N TRP A 82 -19.42 6.14 -1.54
CA TRP A 82 -19.11 6.98 -2.68
C TRP A 82 -17.67 6.79 -3.16
N GLY A 83 -16.69 6.80 -2.25
CA GLY A 83 -15.27 6.60 -2.55
C GLY A 83 -15.01 5.25 -3.22
N LYS A 84 -15.59 4.16 -2.69
CA LYS A 84 -15.50 2.84 -3.34
C LYS A 84 -16.00 2.89 -4.79
N SER A 85 -17.14 3.51 -5.02
CA SER A 85 -17.72 3.61 -6.36
C SER A 85 -16.82 4.45 -7.28
N PHE A 86 -16.44 5.65 -6.84
CA PHE A 86 -15.60 6.58 -7.60
C PHE A 86 -14.24 5.99 -7.97
N PHE A 87 -13.52 5.42 -7.00
CA PHE A 87 -12.19 4.87 -7.24
C PHE A 87 -12.25 3.61 -8.11
N ALA A 88 -13.24 2.74 -7.93
CA ALA A 88 -13.46 1.61 -8.83
C ALA A 88 -13.75 2.09 -10.27
N ASP A 89 -14.47 3.20 -10.40
CA ASP A 89 -14.87 3.77 -11.69
C ASP A 89 -13.72 4.35 -12.51
N ILE A 90 -12.67 4.82 -11.85
CA ILE A 90 -11.43 5.33 -12.49
C ILE A 90 -10.33 4.27 -12.60
N GLY A 91 -10.66 3.00 -12.38
CA GLY A 91 -9.74 1.88 -12.60
C GLY A 91 -8.92 1.46 -11.37
N MET A 92 -9.20 2.02 -10.21
CA MET A 92 -8.56 1.59 -8.96
C MET A 92 -9.30 0.40 -8.32
N HIS A 93 -8.66 -0.20 -7.33
CA HIS A 93 -9.15 -1.24 -6.45
C HIS A 93 -9.32 -0.62 -5.04
N PRO A 94 -10.52 -0.13 -4.70
CA PRO A 94 -10.77 0.44 -3.38
C PRO A 94 -10.76 -0.64 -2.30
N LEU A 95 -9.87 -0.50 -1.33
CA LEU A 95 -9.79 -1.34 -0.14
C LEU A 95 -10.27 -0.56 1.08
N HIS A 96 -11.42 -0.94 1.63
CA HIS A 96 -11.95 -0.27 2.82
C HIS A 96 -11.24 -0.74 4.09
N CYS A 97 -10.45 0.15 4.69
CA CYS A 97 -9.89 -0.02 6.02
C CYS A 97 -10.95 0.37 7.06
N ARG A 98 -11.60 -0.65 7.62
CA ARG A 98 -12.79 -0.49 8.48
C ARG A 98 -12.53 0.19 9.82
N VAL A 99 -11.29 0.18 10.27
CA VAL A 99 -10.87 0.76 11.54
C VAL A 99 -9.62 1.54 11.24
N GLU A 100 -9.62 2.84 11.57
CA GLU A 100 -8.41 3.64 11.40
C GLU A 100 -7.27 3.09 12.28
N ILE A 101 -6.09 3.10 11.70
CA ILE A 101 -4.85 2.70 12.35
C ILE A 101 -3.70 3.40 11.62
N ALA A 102 -2.70 3.85 12.35
CA ALA A 102 -1.52 4.47 11.75
C ALA A 102 -0.82 3.49 10.78
N GLY A 103 -0.49 3.97 9.58
CA GLY A 103 0.07 3.18 8.48
C GLY A 103 -0.91 2.22 7.80
N PHE A 104 -2.20 2.31 8.13
CA PHE A 104 -3.29 1.54 7.50
C PHE A 104 -3.04 0.03 7.43
N LEU A 105 -3.30 -0.65 6.30
CA LEU A 105 -3.11 -2.11 6.21
C LEU A 105 -1.81 -2.46 5.50
N SER A 106 -1.60 -1.92 4.30
CA SER A 106 -0.51 -2.33 3.43
C SER A 106 0.83 -1.79 3.91
N ASP A 107 0.91 -0.53 4.33
CA ASP A 107 2.16 0.04 4.84
C ASP A 107 2.57 -0.62 6.17
N ARG A 108 1.62 -0.96 7.05
CA ARG A 108 1.94 -1.76 8.26
C ARG A 108 2.57 -3.12 7.93
N LEU A 109 2.09 -3.79 6.88
CA LEU A 109 2.64 -5.09 6.46
C LEU A 109 4.02 -4.92 5.80
N GLN A 110 4.19 -3.89 4.96
CA GLN A 110 5.47 -3.55 4.34
C GLN A 110 6.51 -3.14 5.38
N GLU A 111 6.13 -2.30 6.33
CA GLU A 111 6.98 -1.82 7.40
C GLU A 111 7.41 -2.96 8.32
N ALA A 112 6.52 -3.90 8.66
CA ALA A 112 6.91 -5.08 9.44
C ALA A 112 8.02 -5.90 8.76
N LEU A 113 7.97 -6.06 7.43
CA LEU A 113 9.02 -6.73 6.67
C LEU A 113 10.31 -5.89 6.63
N TRP A 114 10.18 -4.58 6.39
CA TRP A 114 11.32 -3.68 6.29
C TRP A 114 12.09 -3.55 7.60
N ARG A 115 11.39 -3.46 8.75
CA ARG A 115 12.03 -3.43 10.07
C ARG A 115 12.89 -4.68 10.30
N GLU A 116 12.46 -5.84 9.81
CA GLU A 116 13.24 -7.09 9.91
C GLU A 116 14.46 -7.06 9.03
N ALA A 117 14.32 -6.56 7.80
CA ALA A 117 15.46 -6.33 6.93
C ALA A 117 16.51 -5.41 7.58
N LEU A 118 16.10 -4.33 8.25
CA LEU A 118 17.03 -3.43 8.93
C LEU A 118 17.83 -4.13 10.03
N TRP A 119 17.19 -4.96 10.86
CA TRP A 119 17.89 -5.72 11.88
C TRP A 119 18.83 -6.77 11.28
N LEU A 120 18.42 -7.48 10.23
CA LEU A 120 19.27 -8.43 9.53
C LEU A 120 20.53 -7.77 8.94
N LEU A 121 20.41 -6.54 8.41
CA LEU A 121 21.53 -5.74 7.92
C LEU A 121 22.41 -5.23 9.06
N HIS A 122 21.80 -4.71 10.12
CA HIS A 122 22.49 -4.19 11.29
C HIS A 122 23.34 -5.27 11.95
N ASP A 123 22.76 -6.44 12.17
CA ASP A 123 23.40 -7.59 12.83
C ASP A 123 24.29 -8.41 11.88
N LYS A 124 24.48 -7.94 10.64
CA LYS A 124 25.32 -8.57 9.61
C LYS A 124 24.94 -10.01 9.29
N VAL A 125 23.65 -10.33 9.42
CA VAL A 125 23.09 -11.65 9.08
C VAL A 125 23.03 -11.84 7.57
N ALA A 126 22.75 -10.76 6.83
CA ALA A 126 22.68 -10.75 5.38
C ALA A 126 23.03 -9.36 4.82
N THR A 127 23.38 -9.31 3.54
CA THR A 127 23.53 -8.08 2.76
C THR A 127 22.19 -7.64 2.15
N ALA A 128 22.11 -6.40 1.66
CA ALA A 128 20.89 -5.87 1.02
C ALA A 128 20.46 -6.73 -0.18
N ASP A 129 21.40 -7.14 -1.02
CA ASP A 129 21.14 -8.00 -2.18
C ASP A 129 20.61 -9.39 -1.78
N GLU A 130 21.15 -9.99 -0.71
CA GLU A 130 20.68 -11.29 -0.20
C GLU A 130 19.25 -11.20 0.36
N ILE A 131 18.92 -10.12 1.07
CA ILE A 131 17.58 -9.87 1.61
C ILE A 131 16.58 -9.66 0.46
N ASP A 132 16.93 -8.82 -0.50
CA ASP A 132 16.09 -8.57 -1.67
C ASP A 132 15.92 -9.85 -2.50
N ALA A 133 16.98 -10.64 -2.69
CA ALA A 133 16.90 -11.90 -3.39
C ALA A 133 15.98 -12.90 -2.67
N ALA A 134 16.03 -12.96 -1.33
CA ALA A 134 15.15 -13.82 -0.54
C ALA A 134 13.68 -13.52 -0.79
N ILE A 135 13.31 -12.24 -1.01
CA ILE A 135 11.95 -11.83 -1.35
C ILE A 135 11.64 -12.00 -2.84
N ALA A 136 12.45 -11.42 -3.72
CA ALA A 136 12.23 -11.36 -5.16
C ALA A 136 12.18 -12.74 -5.82
N TYR A 137 13.03 -13.68 -5.37
CA TYR A 137 13.05 -15.06 -5.89
C TYR A 137 12.23 -16.04 -5.05
N GLY A 138 11.74 -15.62 -3.87
CA GLY A 138 10.99 -16.45 -2.95
C GLY A 138 9.49 -16.09 -2.88
N PRO A 139 9.00 -15.54 -1.76
CA PRO A 139 7.59 -15.26 -1.57
C PRO A 139 7.06 -14.11 -2.44
N GLY A 140 7.90 -13.18 -2.91
CA GLY A 140 7.49 -12.04 -3.73
C GLY A 140 6.78 -12.43 -5.03
N LEU A 141 7.25 -13.49 -5.72
CA LEU A 141 6.58 -14.04 -6.91
C LEU A 141 5.16 -14.52 -6.61
N ARG A 142 4.93 -15.10 -5.41
CA ARG A 142 3.60 -15.53 -4.98
C ARG A 142 2.75 -14.32 -4.58
N TRP A 143 3.33 -13.34 -3.89
CA TRP A 143 2.63 -12.13 -3.44
C TRP A 143 2.14 -11.25 -4.59
N ALA A 144 2.86 -11.23 -5.71
CA ALA A 144 2.44 -10.51 -6.91
C ALA A 144 1.06 -10.95 -7.43
N GLN A 145 0.65 -12.19 -7.16
CA GLN A 145 -0.64 -12.73 -7.59
C GLN A 145 -1.57 -13.07 -6.41
N MET A 146 -1.06 -13.38 -5.23
CA MET A 146 -1.83 -13.91 -4.11
C MET A 146 -1.33 -13.39 -2.77
N GLY A 147 -2.20 -12.76 -1.99
CA GLY A 147 -1.84 -12.21 -0.68
C GLY A 147 -1.42 -13.28 0.34
N THR A 148 -0.77 -12.84 1.42
CA THR A 148 -0.19 -13.71 2.46
C THR A 148 -1.19 -14.72 3.04
N MET A 149 -2.40 -14.27 3.39
CA MET A 149 -3.43 -15.15 3.97
C MET A 149 -3.88 -16.25 3.01
N GLN A 150 -4.02 -15.94 1.72
CA GLN A 150 -4.38 -16.94 0.70
C GLN A 150 -3.21 -17.90 0.42
N THR A 151 -1.99 -17.37 0.36
CA THR A 151 -0.78 -18.17 0.15
C THR A 151 -0.59 -19.20 1.27
N PHE A 152 -0.78 -18.80 2.53
CA PHE A 152 -0.72 -19.73 3.66
C PHE A 152 -1.93 -20.66 3.77
N HIS A 153 -3.11 -20.19 3.33
CA HIS A 153 -4.27 -21.07 3.20
C HIS A 153 -3.97 -22.22 2.23
N LEU A 154 -3.43 -21.90 1.05
CA LEU A 154 -3.00 -22.89 0.06
C LEU A 154 -1.94 -23.85 0.61
N ALA A 155 -0.97 -23.33 1.37
CA ALA A 155 0.08 -24.15 1.99
C ALA A 155 -0.46 -25.19 2.98
N GLY A 156 -1.68 -25.00 3.51
CA GLY A 156 -2.35 -25.99 4.35
C GLY A 156 -3.07 -27.12 3.59
N GLY A 157 -2.99 -27.15 2.26
CA GLY A 157 -3.65 -28.16 1.42
C GLY A 157 -5.17 -28.16 1.57
N GLU A 158 -5.78 -29.35 1.54
CA GLU A 158 -7.25 -29.51 1.67
C GLU A 158 -7.82 -28.95 2.98
N GLY A 159 -7.02 -28.96 4.07
CA GLY A 159 -7.41 -28.40 5.36
C GLY A 159 -7.27 -26.87 5.45
N GLY A 160 -6.70 -26.25 4.42
CA GLY A 160 -6.54 -24.81 4.29
C GLY A 160 -5.77 -24.18 5.46
N MET A 161 -6.08 -22.91 5.73
CA MET A 161 -5.46 -22.15 6.83
C MET A 161 -5.58 -22.84 8.20
N ARG A 162 -6.63 -23.62 8.45
CA ARG A 162 -6.80 -24.34 9.72
C ARG A 162 -5.71 -25.41 9.90
N ALA A 163 -5.44 -26.19 8.85
CA ALA A 163 -4.36 -27.17 8.86
C ALA A 163 -2.98 -26.49 8.92
N MET A 164 -2.79 -25.38 8.20
CA MET A 164 -1.56 -24.59 8.30
C MET A 164 -1.30 -24.16 9.75
N LEU A 165 -2.27 -23.53 10.40
CA LEU A 165 -2.15 -23.07 11.79
C LEU A 165 -1.98 -24.22 12.78
N ALA A 166 -2.57 -25.39 12.55
CA ALA A 166 -2.35 -26.57 13.38
C ALA A 166 -0.89 -27.07 13.26
N MET A 167 -0.34 -27.06 12.04
CA MET A 167 1.03 -27.51 11.75
C MET A 167 2.10 -26.54 12.27
N PHE A 168 1.96 -25.25 12.00
CA PHE A 168 2.99 -24.25 12.29
C PHE A 168 2.68 -23.35 13.49
N GLY A 169 1.45 -23.39 14.03
CA GLY A 169 1.05 -22.61 15.20
C GLY A 169 1.98 -22.75 16.41
N PRO A 170 2.51 -23.94 16.74
CA PRO A 170 3.52 -24.09 17.78
C PRO A 170 4.81 -23.29 17.52
N CYS A 171 5.24 -23.23 16.25
CA CYS A 171 6.44 -22.49 15.83
C CYS A 171 6.24 -20.98 15.87
N LEU A 172 5.01 -20.47 15.74
CA LEU A 172 4.71 -19.03 15.85
C LEU A 172 5.05 -18.43 17.23
N LYS A 173 5.26 -19.27 18.25
CA LYS A 173 5.71 -18.84 19.57
C LYS A 173 7.23 -18.68 19.67
N TRP A 174 7.98 -19.19 18.69
CA TRP A 174 9.43 -19.09 18.69
C TRP A 174 9.81 -17.63 18.40
N PRO A 175 10.91 -17.14 18.98
CA PRO A 175 11.33 -15.74 18.85
C PRO A 175 12.04 -15.52 17.50
N TRP A 176 11.41 -15.94 16.39
CA TRP A 176 11.98 -15.77 15.05
C TRP A 176 12.03 -14.30 14.65
N THR A 177 10.91 -13.59 14.85
CA THR A 177 10.74 -12.20 14.44
C THR A 177 9.70 -11.55 15.36
N LYS A 178 10.01 -10.41 15.99
CA LYS A 178 9.04 -9.56 16.70
C LYS A 178 9.54 -8.14 16.77
N LEU A 179 9.11 -7.31 15.82
CA LEU A 179 9.70 -5.98 15.68
C LEU A 179 8.72 -4.89 16.03
N MET A 180 8.99 -4.25 17.17
CA MET A 180 8.34 -3.02 17.61
C MET A 180 9.28 -1.82 17.52
N ASP A 181 10.56 -2.08 17.25
CA ASP A 181 11.69 -1.16 17.19
C ASP A 181 12.48 -1.34 15.88
N VAL A 182 13.42 -0.43 15.67
CA VAL A 182 14.40 -0.42 14.57
C VAL A 182 15.79 -0.15 15.17
N PRO A 183 16.88 -0.57 14.53
CA PRO A 183 18.22 -0.20 14.96
C PRO A 183 18.38 1.33 14.92
N GLU A 184 19.33 1.84 15.70
CA GLU A 184 19.71 3.25 15.63
C GLU A 184 20.26 3.57 14.23
N LEU A 185 19.65 4.53 13.53
CA LEU A 185 20.04 4.95 12.20
C LEU A 185 21.22 5.94 12.27
N THR A 186 22.37 5.45 12.74
CA THR A 186 23.61 6.24 12.76
C THR A 186 24.07 6.56 11.34
N ASP A 187 24.82 7.66 11.16
CA ASP A 187 25.36 8.04 9.84
C ASP A 187 26.14 6.90 9.19
N ASP A 188 26.94 6.17 9.99
CA ASP A 188 27.71 5.01 9.51
C ASP A 188 26.80 3.90 8.97
N PHE A 189 25.73 3.55 9.71
CA PHE A 189 24.80 2.52 9.28
C PHE A 189 24.01 2.94 8.03
N VAL A 190 23.55 4.20 7.98
CA VAL A 190 22.84 4.75 6.81
C VAL A 190 23.73 4.72 5.57
N ASN A 191 24.99 5.15 5.69
CA ASN A 191 25.95 5.12 4.59
C ASN A 191 26.26 3.69 4.15
N GLU A 192 26.43 2.75 5.09
CA GLU A 192 26.68 1.35 4.76
C GLU A 192 25.53 0.72 3.98
N VAL A 193 24.28 0.93 4.43
CA VAL A 193 23.10 0.44 3.70
C VAL A 193 23.00 1.11 2.33
N GLY A 194 23.29 2.41 2.24
CA GLY A 194 23.36 3.15 0.98
C GLY A 194 24.35 2.54 0.00
N ASP A 195 25.59 2.30 0.42
CA ASP A 195 26.65 1.70 -0.40
C ASP A 195 26.27 0.31 -0.91
N GLN A 196 25.60 -0.51 -0.08
CA GLN A 196 25.12 -1.83 -0.49
C GLN A 196 24.03 -1.73 -1.57
N CYS A 197 23.06 -0.84 -1.40
CA CYS A 197 22.00 -0.59 -2.38
C CYS A 197 22.56 -0.02 -3.70
N GLU A 198 23.55 0.88 -3.63
CA GLU A 198 24.20 1.44 -4.83
C GLU A 198 24.97 0.36 -5.59
N LYS A 199 25.67 -0.53 -4.89
CA LYS A 199 26.35 -1.67 -5.49
C LYS A 199 25.34 -2.61 -6.17
N GLN A 200 24.21 -2.89 -5.51
CA GLN A 200 23.15 -3.74 -6.05
C GLN A 200 22.48 -3.13 -7.29
N ALA A 201 22.31 -1.80 -7.32
CA ALA A 201 21.81 -1.08 -8.49
C ALA A 201 22.73 -1.22 -9.73
N ALA A 202 23.96 -1.70 -9.55
CA ALA A 202 24.89 -2.08 -10.63
C ALA A 202 25.11 -0.97 -11.66
N GLY A 203 25.14 0.29 -11.20
CA GLY A 203 25.36 1.48 -12.03
C GLY A 203 24.11 2.03 -12.75
N LEU A 204 22.94 1.40 -12.55
CA LEU A 204 21.67 1.94 -13.04
C LEU A 204 21.23 3.12 -12.18
N ASN A 205 20.78 4.18 -12.82
CA ASN A 205 20.21 5.32 -12.10
C ASN A 205 18.72 5.07 -11.73
N PRO A 206 18.15 5.86 -10.81
CA PRO A 206 16.76 5.66 -10.36
C PRO A 206 15.73 5.60 -11.49
N ARG A 207 15.86 6.41 -12.55
CA ARG A 207 14.90 6.39 -13.67
C ARG A 207 14.98 5.11 -14.51
N GLU A 208 16.17 4.54 -14.62
CA GLU A 208 16.37 3.26 -15.32
C GLU A 208 15.75 2.11 -14.53
N LEU A 209 15.95 2.10 -13.20
CA LEU A 209 15.32 1.14 -12.30
C LEU A 209 13.79 1.29 -12.29
N GLU A 210 13.27 2.52 -12.27
CA GLU A 210 11.84 2.80 -12.39
C GLU A 210 11.26 2.22 -13.69
N ARG A 211 11.93 2.43 -14.83
CA ARG A 211 11.48 1.87 -16.10
C ARG A 211 11.44 0.33 -16.07
N ILE A 212 12.49 -0.31 -15.54
CA ILE A 212 12.55 -1.77 -15.41
C ILE A 212 11.40 -2.27 -14.51
N ARG A 213 11.18 -1.62 -13.37
CA ARG A 213 10.08 -1.94 -12.45
C ARG A 213 8.74 -1.81 -13.16
N ASP A 214 8.50 -0.69 -13.83
CA ASP A 214 7.20 -0.37 -14.42
C ASP A 214 6.88 -1.29 -15.61
N ASP A 215 7.87 -1.60 -16.46
CA ASP A 215 7.73 -2.58 -17.55
C ASP A 215 7.36 -3.97 -17.00
N ASN A 216 8.03 -4.41 -15.92
CA ASN A 216 7.73 -5.68 -15.27
C ASN A 216 6.34 -5.69 -14.61
N LEU A 217 5.96 -4.61 -13.93
CA LEU A 217 4.63 -4.47 -13.32
C LEU A 217 3.52 -4.53 -14.39
N ILE A 218 3.71 -3.88 -15.55
CA ILE A 218 2.78 -3.96 -16.68
C ILE A 218 2.67 -5.40 -17.18
N ALA A 219 3.81 -6.10 -17.37
CA ALA A 219 3.83 -7.49 -17.83
C ALA A 219 3.08 -8.42 -16.86
N ILE A 220 3.32 -8.27 -15.55
CA ILE A 220 2.63 -9.02 -14.49
C ILE A 220 1.13 -8.75 -14.55
N GLN A 221 0.70 -7.48 -14.60
CA GLN A 221 -0.72 -7.15 -14.64
C GLN A 221 -1.43 -7.70 -15.88
N ARG A 222 -0.77 -7.68 -17.05
CA ARG A 222 -1.30 -8.29 -18.27
C ARG A 222 -1.43 -9.81 -18.15
N ALA A 223 -0.44 -10.47 -17.55
CA ALA A 223 -0.51 -11.90 -17.29
C ALA A 223 -1.66 -12.23 -16.31
N LEU A 224 -1.81 -11.47 -15.23
CA LEU A 224 -2.92 -11.62 -14.28
C LEU A 224 -4.28 -11.37 -14.94
N LYS A 225 -4.37 -10.38 -15.84
CA LYS A 225 -5.58 -10.09 -16.61
C LYS A 225 -5.98 -11.27 -17.48
N GLY A 226 -5.01 -11.83 -18.22
CA GLY A 226 -5.23 -13.01 -19.06
C GLY A 226 -5.70 -14.24 -18.29
N ASN A 227 -5.35 -14.33 -17.01
CA ASN A 227 -5.75 -15.41 -16.10
C ASN A 227 -6.99 -15.09 -15.24
N ASP A 228 -7.66 -13.95 -15.45
CA ASP A 228 -8.74 -13.44 -14.59
C ASP A 228 -8.38 -13.54 -13.09
N TRP A 229 -7.32 -12.86 -12.66
CA TRP A 229 -6.85 -12.93 -11.28
C TRP A 229 -6.37 -11.59 -10.71
N GLY A 230 -6.52 -11.41 -9.39
CA GLY A 230 -5.97 -10.28 -8.62
C GLY A 230 -6.14 -8.90 -9.28
N ALA A 231 -5.04 -8.14 -9.37
CA ALA A 231 -4.99 -6.83 -10.02
C ALA A 231 -5.42 -6.88 -11.51
N GLY A 232 -5.23 -8.02 -12.18
CA GLY A 232 -5.69 -8.24 -13.54
C GLY A 232 -7.21 -8.14 -13.71
N LYS A 233 -8.00 -8.54 -12.70
CA LYS A 233 -9.47 -8.33 -12.71
C LYS A 233 -9.84 -6.86 -12.68
N THR A 234 -9.12 -6.08 -11.88
CA THR A 234 -9.31 -4.62 -11.81
C THR A 234 -9.03 -3.99 -13.18
N LEU A 235 -7.91 -4.37 -13.81
CA LEU A 235 -7.55 -3.90 -15.15
C LEU A 235 -8.59 -4.31 -16.21
N ALA A 236 -9.02 -5.57 -16.22
CA ALA A 236 -10.05 -6.06 -17.15
C ALA A 236 -11.36 -5.27 -17.05
N ARG A 237 -11.82 -5.01 -15.81
CA ARG A 237 -13.04 -4.24 -15.55
C ARG A 237 -12.91 -2.80 -16.06
N TYR A 238 -11.77 -2.17 -15.83
CA TYR A 238 -11.51 -0.81 -16.29
C TYR A 238 -11.47 -0.71 -17.82
N GLU A 239 -10.74 -1.60 -18.49
CA GLU A 239 -10.67 -1.63 -19.96
C GLU A 239 -12.04 -1.89 -20.59
N ALA A 240 -12.84 -2.82 -20.03
CA ALA A 240 -14.19 -3.10 -20.52
C ALA A 240 -15.11 -1.88 -20.42
N LYS A 241 -14.92 -1.04 -19.40
CA LYS A 241 -15.67 0.22 -19.23
C LYS A 241 -15.25 1.27 -20.27
N MET A 242 -13.93 1.46 -20.47
CA MET A 242 -13.42 2.40 -21.48
C MET A 242 -13.85 1.99 -22.90
N GLY A 243 -13.83 0.70 -23.23
CA GLY A 243 -14.28 0.20 -24.53
C GLY A 243 -15.77 0.37 -24.79
N ARG A 244 -16.61 0.44 -23.75
CA ARG A 244 -18.03 0.79 -23.88
C ARG A 244 -18.23 2.28 -24.11
N ALA A 245 -17.55 3.12 -23.34
CA ALA A 245 -17.59 4.57 -23.51
C ALA A 245 -17.17 4.99 -24.94
N ALA A 246 -16.14 4.35 -25.50
CA ALA A 246 -15.69 4.62 -26.87
C ALA A 246 -16.65 4.17 -27.99
N ASN A 247 -17.65 3.32 -27.68
CA ASN A 247 -18.67 2.87 -28.64
C ASN A 247 -20.01 3.62 -28.47
N ASP A 248 -20.17 4.39 -27.40
CA ASP A 248 -21.37 5.17 -27.08
C ASP A 248 -21.23 6.67 -27.48
N ASP A 249 -20.04 7.09 -27.93
CA ASP A 249 -19.70 8.40 -28.54
C ASP A 249 -19.65 8.33 -30.08
#